data_AF-A0A2E8Y6M8-F1
#
_entry.id   AF-A0A2E8Y6M8-F1
#
_cell.length_a   1.000
_cell.length_b   1.000
_cell.length_c   1.000
_cell.angle_alpha   90.00
_cell.angle_beta   90.00
_cell.angle_gamma   90.00
#
_symmetry.space_group_name_H-M   'P 1'
#
loop_
_entity.id
_entity.type
_entity.pdbx_description
1 polymer ?
#
loop_
_entity_poly.entity_id
_entity_poly.type
_entity_poly.pdbx_seq_one_letter_code
_entity_poly.pdbx_strand_id
1 'polypeptide(L)'
;MAVTFDAPSTNWQTASEITSSPRVIYPIYQNTSAIIYERDMVQNEANWTPLALDTADATHSSAFLVEETTPQQIGGGLVRWTRRFATVPNNWHDYEERVFTFPGYYNDPYESNFRCPLTKNVTWRILHEYTKTTDPYADFDVSEQKFQVEDSDGCVLDYVDDSTTTPSYTTYTGYVSAGTMIDVAHQTLERYAGNIWVRRTYESKAQ
;
A
#
# COMPACT_ATOMS: atom_id res chain seq x y z
N MET A 1 38.92 30.69 -13.57
CA MET A 1 38.62 31.27 -12.24
C MET A 1 37.73 30.28 -11.51
N ALA A 2 38.18 29.74 -10.38
CA ALA A 2 37.31 28.95 -9.51
C ALA A 2 36.34 29.91 -8.84
N VAL A 3 35.04 29.68 -9.01
CA VAL A 3 34.01 30.43 -8.29
C VAL A 3 34.06 29.94 -6.85
N THR A 4 34.68 30.70 -5.95
CA THR A 4 34.62 30.42 -4.52
C THR A 4 33.22 30.70 -4.04
N PHE A 5 32.53 29.65 -3.59
CA PHE A 5 31.23 29.74 -2.94
C PHE A 5 31.41 30.51 -1.62
N ASP A 6 31.02 31.78 -1.60
CA ASP A 6 31.04 32.63 -0.39
C ASP A 6 29.89 32.18 0.51
N ALA A 7 30.20 31.24 1.41
CA ALA A 7 29.24 30.71 2.35
C ALA A 7 29.07 31.75 3.48
N PRO A 8 27.86 32.32 3.70
CA PRO A 8 27.63 33.27 4.78
C PRO A 8 28.07 32.68 6.13
N SER A 9 28.41 33.56 7.07
CA SER A 9 29.03 33.31 8.38
C SER A 9 28.24 32.44 9.38
N THR A 10 27.32 31.59 8.92
CA THR A 10 26.44 30.74 9.73
C THR A 10 27.10 29.44 10.22
N ASN A 11 28.41 29.22 9.95
CA ASN A 11 29.16 27.99 10.26
C ASN A 11 28.53 26.67 9.75
N TRP A 12 27.39 26.74 9.04
CA TRP A 12 26.63 25.61 8.51
C TRP A 12 26.48 24.45 9.50
N GLN A 13 26.29 24.78 10.78
CA GLN A 13 26.16 23.79 11.84
C GLN A 13 24.85 23.01 11.77
N THR A 14 23.80 23.63 11.23
CA THR A 14 22.49 23.01 11.03
C THR A 14 22.19 22.82 9.55
N ALA A 15 21.48 21.74 9.25
CA ALA A 15 21.01 21.47 7.89
C ALA A 15 20.13 22.62 7.40
N SER A 16 20.53 23.22 6.29
CA SER A 16 19.84 24.32 5.64
C SER A 16 19.28 23.87 4.31
N GLU A 17 18.01 24.19 4.05
CA GLU A 17 17.39 23.91 2.76
C GLU A 17 17.91 24.91 1.72
N ILE A 18 18.41 24.41 0.59
CA ILE A 18 18.88 25.24 -0.53
C ILE A 18 17.83 25.36 -1.64
N THR A 19 16.74 24.62 -1.54
CA THR A 19 15.63 24.70 -2.48
C THR A 19 14.69 25.80 -2.01
N SER A 20 14.35 26.76 -2.88
CA SER A 20 13.43 27.84 -2.52
C SER A 20 11.97 27.38 -2.41
N SER A 21 11.65 26.23 -3.01
CA SER A 21 10.37 25.53 -2.89
C SER A 21 10.63 24.03 -3.07
N PRO A 22 9.98 23.14 -2.30
CA PRO A 22 10.17 21.70 -2.46
C PRO A 22 9.72 21.25 -3.86
N ARG A 23 10.40 20.24 -4.40
CA ARG A 23 9.91 19.54 -5.58
C ARG A 23 8.78 18.61 -5.15
N VAL A 24 7.60 18.78 -5.74
CA VAL A 24 6.39 18.02 -5.39
C VAL A 24 6.13 16.96 -6.45
N ILE A 25 5.99 15.70 -6.01
CA ILE A 25 5.71 14.55 -6.86
C ILE A 25 4.37 13.94 -6.43
N TYR A 26 3.53 13.60 -7.41
CA TYR A 26 2.26 12.90 -7.23
C TYR A 26 2.40 11.48 -7.80
N PRO A 27 2.86 10.50 -7.00
CA PRO A 27 3.19 9.17 -7.49
C PRO A 27 1.98 8.33 -7.89
N ILE A 28 0.79 8.69 -7.40
CA ILE A 28 -0.46 7.99 -7.69
C ILE A 28 -1.36 8.91 -8.52
N TYR A 29 -1.75 8.45 -9.71
CA TYR A 29 -2.62 9.20 -10.60
C TYR A 29 -3.96 9.47 -9.91
N GLN A 30 -4.42 10.73 -9.95
CA GLN A 30 -5.68 11.20 -9.35
C GLN A 30 -5.83 11.04 -7.83
N ASN A 31 -4.81 10.58 -7.11
CA ASN A 31 -4.82 10.60 -5.64
C ASN A 31 -4.03 11.81 -5.12
N THR A 32 -4.74 12.89 -4.81
CA THR A 32 -4.15 14.15 -4.33
C THR A 32 -3.61 14.07 -2.90
N SER A 33 -3.90 13.00 -2.17
CA SER A 33 -3.37 12.77 -0.82
C SER A 33 -2.02 12.05 -0.82
N ALA A 34 -1.62 11.45 -1.95
CA ALA A 34 -0.31 10.85 -2.14
C ALA A 34 0.66 11.91 -2.66
N ILE A 35 1.48 12.48 -1.77
CA ILE A 35 2.41 13.56 -2.10
C ILE A 35 3.80 13.19 -1.58
N ILE A 36 4.81 13.37 -2.42
CA ILE A 36 6.23 13.32 -2.03
C ILE A 36 6.84 14.70 -2.22
N TYR A 37 7.45 15.24 -1.17
CA TYR A 37 8.22 16.47 -1.17
C TYR A 37 9.70 16.14 -1.14
N GLU A 38 10.44 16.59 -2.16
CA GLU A 38 11.90 16.52 -2.16
C GLU A 38 12.52 17.89 -1.85
N ARG A 39 13.52 17.88 -0.98
CA ARG A 39 14.25 19.08 -0.58
C ARG A 39 15.74 18.80 -0.56
N ASP A 40 16.49 19.63 -1.27
CA ASP A 40 17.95 19.58 -1.17
C ASP A 40 18.41 20.36 0.05
N MET A 41 19.28 19.71 0.82
CA MET A 41 19.84 20.21 2.06
C MET A 41 21.34 20.40 1.92
N VAL A 42 21.90 21.32 2.70
CA VAL A 42 23.34 21.52 2.83
C VAL A 42 23.72 21.70 4.30
N GLN A 43 24.89 21.20 4.69
CA GLN A 43 25.46 21.35 6.02
C GLN A 43 26.97 21.13 5.96
N ASN A 44 27.70 21.59 6.98
CA ASN A 44 29.07 21.15 7.19
C ASN A 44 29.11 19.64 7.44
N GLU A 45 29.99 18.93 6.74
CA GLU A 45 30.17 17.48 6.86
C GLU A 45 30.39 17.04 8.31
N ALA A 46 31.19 17.80 9.07
CA ALA A 46 31.52 17.45 10.45
C ALA A 46 30.31 17.46 11.39
N ASN A 47 29.22 18.11 11.00
CA ASN A 47 27.98 18.18 11.78
C ASN A 47 26.83 17.38 11.14
N TRP A 48 27.06 16.78 9.97
CA TRP A 48 26.03 16.02 9.28
C TRP A 48 25.72 14.75 10.05
N THR A 49 24.44 14.56 10.34
CA THR A 49 23.90 13.32 10.90
C THR A 49 22.59 13.00 10.19
N PRO A 50 22.36 11.74 9.82
CA PRO A 50 21.10 11.35 9.20
C PRO A 50 19.93 11.63 10.15
N LEU A 51 18.82 12.09 9.58
CA LEU A 51 17.59 12.29 10.31
C LEU A 51 16.84 10.95 10.39
N ALA A 52 16.24 10.66 11.55
CA ALA A 52 15.48 9.42 11.71
C ALA A 52 14.29 9.40 10.75
N LEU A 53 14.03 8.23 10.14
CA LEU A 53 12.77 8.00 9.42
C LEU A 53 11.57 8.30 10.32
N ASP A 54 10.46 8.65 9.70
CA ASP A 54 9.22 9.08 10.36
C ASP A 54 9.28 10.43 11.08
N THR A 55 10.40 11.14 11.02
CA THR A 55 10.45 12.54 11.48
C THR A 55 9.47 13.38 10.66
N ALA A 56 8.55 14.06 11.34
CA ALA A 56 7.57 14.92 10.69
C ALA A 56 8.25 16.13 10.01
N ASP A 57 7.76 16.52 8.84
CA ASP A 57 8.20 17.75 8.18
C ASP A 57 7.69 18.97 8.96
N ALA A 58 8.57 19.95 9.17
CA ALA A 58 8.24 21.19 9.85
C ALA A 58 7.29 22.09 9.03
N THR A 59 7.28 21.97 7.70
CA THR A 59 6.37 22.76 6.84
C THR A 59 5.07 22.03 6.56
N HIS A 60 5.13 20.73 6.27
CA HIS A 60 3.97 19.89 5.98
C HIS A 60 3.83 18.83 7.07
N SER A 61 3.12 19.15 8.15
CA SER A 61 3.00 18.26 9.32
C SER A 61 2.38 16.88 9.03
N SER A 62 1.70 16.72 7.90
CA SER A 62 1.18 15.43 7.41
C SER A 62 2.20 14.57 6.66
N ALA A 63 3.38 15.10 6.38
CA ALA A 63 4.46 14.41 5.67
C ALA A 63 5.55 13.97 6.64
N PHE A 64 6.13 12.80 6.37
CA PHE A 64 7.14 12.16 7.20
C PHE A 64 8.38 11.85 6.38
N LEU A 65 9.55 11.93 6.99
CA LEU A 65 10.81 11.57 6.33
C LEU A 65 10.77 10.09 5.95
N VAL A 66 10.88 9.80 4.66
CA VAL A 66 10.86 8.44 4.10
C VAL A 66 12.21 8.00 3.57
N GLU A 67 13.07 8.95 3.20
CA GLU A 67 14.39 8.67 2.64
C GLU A 67 15.30 9.90 2.77
N GLU A 68 16.59 9.65 2.96
CA GLU A 68 17.66 10.60 2.69
C GLU A 68 18.67 9.99 1.74
N THR A 69 19.10 10.76 0.73
CA THR A 69 20.19 10.31 -0.15
C THR A 69 21.53 10.39 0.56
N THR A 70 22.51 9.61 0.09
CA THR A 70 23.88 9.68 0.62
C THR A 70 24.48 11.07 0.38
N PRO A 71 25.04 11.74 1.40
CA PRO A 71 25.62 13.06 1.26
C PRO A 71 26.77 13.08 0.24
N GLN A 72 26.78 14.11 -0.59
CA GLN A 72 27.79 14.36 -1.61
C GLN A 72 28.59 15.62 -1.27
N GLN A 73 29.92 15.53 -1.32
CA GLN A 73 30.82 16.67 -1.13
C GLN A 73 30.61 17.72 -2.21
N ILE A 74 30.46 18.98 -1.82
CA ILE A 74 30.36 20.12 -2.75
C ILE A 74 31.53 21.11 -2.59
N GLY A 75 32.51 20.77 -1.75
CA GLY A 75 33.68 21.60 -1.45
C GLY A 75 33.47 22.48 -0.20
N GLY A 76 34.56 23.07 0.30
CA GLY A 76 34.51 23.96 1.47
C GLY A 76 34.11 23.26 2.79
N GLY A 77 34.24 21.93 2.87
CA GLY A 77 33.78 21.13 4.01
C GLY A 77 32.25 20.95 4.08
N LEU A 78 31.53 21.26 2.99
CA LEU A 78 30.08 21.14 2.91
C LEU A 78 29.67 19.88 2.17
N VAL A 79 28.57 19.29 2.63
CA VAL A 79 27.87 18.19 1.97
C VAL A 79 26.47 18.62 1.55
N ARG A 80 26.01 18.08 0.42
CA ARG A 80 24.65 18.20 -0.09
C ARG A 80 23.97 16.84 -0.14
N TRP A 81 22.72 16.77 0.26
CA TRP A 81 21.87 15.58 0.12
C TRP A 81 20.42 16.00 -0.12
N THR A 82 19.57 15.02 -0.39
CA THR A 82 18.14 15.23 -0.61
C THR A 82 17.36 14.51 0.47
N ARG A 83 16.44 15.23 1.12
CA ARG A 83 15.40 14.66 1.97
C ARG A 83 14.14 14.44 1.16
N ARG A 84 13.53 13.26 1.32
CA ARG A 84 12.20 12.96 0.80
C ARG A 84 11.23 12.82 1.95
N PHE A 85 10.16 13.60 1.90
CA PHE A 85 9.04 13.49 2.83
C PHE A 85 7.81 13.00 2.08
N ALA A 86 7.08 12.04 2.62
CA ALA A 86 5.85 11.55 2.00
C ALA A 86 4.67 11.67 2.96
N THR A 87 3.51 12.01 2.42
CA THR A 87 2.23 11.90 3.15
C THR A 87 1.73 10.46 3.12
N VAL A 88 0.96 10.07 4.13
CA VAL A 88 0.21 8.82 4.11
C VAL A 88 -1.02 9.02 3.22
N PRO A 89 -1.16 8.32 2.08
CA PRO A 89 -2.32 8.48 1.22
C PRO A 89 -3.61 8.00 1.89
N ASN A 90 -4.74 8.59 1.50
CA ASN A 90 -6.06 8.04 1.78
C ASN A 90 -6.28 6.74 0.99
N ASN A 91 -7.14 5.88 1.55
CA ASN A 91 -7.57 4.67 0.88
C ASN A 91 -8.26 5.00 -0.45
N TRP A 92 -8.00 4.18 -1.47
CA TRP A 92 -8.57 4.38 -2.81
C TRP A 92 -8.78 3.05 -3.51
N HIS A 93 -9.59 3.08 -4.57
CA HIS A 93 -9.92 1.90 -5.36
C HIS A 93 -9.38 2.03 -6.78
N ASP A 94 -8.81 0.95 -7.27
CA ASP A 94 -8.57 0.72 -8.69
C ASP A 94 -9.48 -0.41 -9.20
N TYR A 95 -9.58 -0.54 -10.50
CA TYR A 95 -10.38 -1.58 -11.14
C TYR A 95 -9.61 -2.23 -12.29
N GLU A 96 -9.54 -3.56 -12.27
CA GLU A 96 -8.99 -4.35 -13.37
C GLU A 96 -9.97 -5.46 -13.77
N GLU A 97 -9.88 -5.95 -15.01
CA GLU A 97 -10.63 -7.14 -15.42
C GLU A 97 -9.74 -8.37 -15.33
N ARG A 98 -10.18 -9.37 -14.57
CA ARG A 98 -9.50 -10.65 -14.44
C ARG A 98 -10.48 -11.81 -14.36
N VAL A 99 -9.98 -12.98 -14.73
CA VAL A 99 -10.74 -14.22 -14.64
C VAL A 99 -10.74 -14.73 -13.20
N PHE A 100 -11.93 -15.09 -12.69
CA PHE A 100 -12.11 -15.78 -11.42
C PHE A 100 -13.06 -16.97 -11.61
N THR A 101 -12.83 -18.04 -10.83
CA THR A 101 -13.70 -19.21 -10.81
C THR A 101 -14.49 -19.21 -9.51
N PHE A 102 -15.78 -18.92 -9.63
CA PHE A 102 -16.71 -18.98 -8.51
C PHE A 102 -17.05 -20.45 -8.21
N PRO A 103 -17.21 -20.83 -6.93
CA PRO A 103 -17.56 -22.19 -6.59
C PRO A 103 -18.90 -22.58 -7.23
N GLY A 104 -19.06 -23.86 -7.50
CA GLY A 104 -20.37 -24.46 -7.75
C GLY A 104 -21.18 -24.51 -6.48
N TYR A 105 -22.42 -24.98 -6.59
CA TYR A 105 -23.26 -25.20 -5.42
C TYR A 105 -24.25 -26.34 -5.67
N TYR A 106 -24.60 -27.05 -4.60
CA TYR A 106 -25.78 -27.92 -4.54
C TYR A 106 -26.40 -27.84 -3.16
N ASN A 107 -27.66 -28.23 -3.02
CA ASN A 107 -28.38 -28.15 -1.73
C ASN A 107 -29.11 -29.44 -1.34
N ASP A 108 -28.97 -30.52 -2.11
CA ASP A 108 -29.58 -31.80 -1.80
C ASP A 108 -28.79 -33.00 -2.36
N PRO A 109 -29.05 -34.23 -1.89
CA PRO A 109 -28.40 -35.45 -2.39
C PRO A 109 -28.81 -35.84 -3.81
N TYR A 110 -29.76 -35.14 -4.41
CA TYR A 110 -30.35 -35.46 -5.72
C TYR A 110 -29.97 -34.42 -6.80
N GLU A 111 -29.11 -33.46 -6.45
CA GLU A 111 -28.62 -32.36 -7.28
C GLU A 111 -29.73 -31.55 -7.96
N SER A 112 -30.91 -31.41 -7.33
CA SER A 112 -32.06 -30.75 -7.96
C SER A 112 -31.87 -29.24 -8.14
N ASN A 113 -30.98 -28.65 -7.34
CA ASN A 113 -30.57 -27.26 -7.43
C ASN A 113 -29.04 -27.19 -7.46
N PHE A 114 -28.50 -27.58 -8.61
CA PHE A 114 -27.06 -27.71 -8.85
C PHE A 114 -26.57 -26.63 -9.83
N ARG A 115 -25.40 -26.05 -9.52
CA ARG A 115 -24.59 -25.25 -10.46
C ARG A 115 -23.15 -25.73 -10.43
N CYS A 116 -22.58 -26.00 -11.59
CA CYS A 116 -21.14 -26.26 -11.70
C CYS A 116 -20.31 -25.00 -11.39
N PRO A 117 -19.03 -25.15 -11.00
CA PRO A 117 -18.12 -24.01 -10.85
C PRO A 117 -18.13 -23.13 -12.10
N LEU A 118 -18.14 -21.81 -11.89
CA LEU A 118 -18.36 -20.83 -12.95
C LEU A 118 -17.13 -19.94 -13.11
N THR A 119 -16.39 -20.15 -14.20
CA THR A 119 -15.27 -19.28 -14.58
C THR A 119 -15.78 -18.11 -15.42
N LYS A 120 -15.54 -16.88 -14.97
CA LYS A 120 -15.94 -15.65 -15.68
C LYS A 120 -14.83 -14.61 -15.62
N ASN A 121 -14.76 -13.78 -16.66
CA ASN A 121 -14.05 -12.51 -16.58
C ASN A 121 -14.92 -11.54 -15.77
N VAL A 122 -14.39 -11.03 -14.67
CA VAL A 122 -15.09 -10.14 -13.76
C VAL A 122 -14.22 -8.93 -13.45
N THR A 123 -14.86 -7.82 -13.11
CA THR A 123 -14.15 -6.65 -12.61
C THR A 123 -13.71 -6.92 -11.17
N TRP A 124 -12.42 -6.78 -10.94
CA TRP A 124 -11.79 -6.81 -9.63
C TRP A 124 -11.69 -5.37 -9.14
N ARG A 125 -12.22 -5.11 -7.95
CA ARG A 125 -11.97 -3.88 -7.20
C ARG A 125 -10.71 -4.10 -6.38
N ILE A 126 -9.69 -3.27 -6.60
CA ILE A 126 -8.45 -3.29 -5.83
C ILE A 126 -8.51 -2.17 -4.81
N LEU A 127 -8.77 -2.49 -3.56
CA LEU A 127 -8.69 -1.53 -2.45
C LEU A 127 -7.24 -1.38 -2.01
N HIS A 128 -6.72 -0.15 -2.05
CA HIS A 128 -5.41 0.21 -1.55
C HIS A 128 -5.55 0.90 -0.19
N GLU A 129 -4.92 0.35 0.85
CA GLU A 129 -4.96 0.88 2.21
C GLU A 129 -3.56 1.18 2.70
N TYR A 130 -3.34 2.40 3.19
CA TYR A 130 -2.02 2.86 3.58
C TYR A 130 -1.93 3.03 5.08
N THR A 131 -0.82 2.61 5.68
CA THR A 131 -0.55 2.82 7.09
C THR A 131 0.93 3.09 7.29
N LYS A 132 1.25 4.07 8.15
CA LYS A 132 2.62 4.33 8.58
C LYS A 132 2.90 3.49 9.82
N THR A 133 3.81 2.53 9.70
CA THR A 133 4.16 1.60 10.78
C THR A 133 5.58 1.05 10.65
N THR A 134 6.20 0.79 11.79
CA THR A 134 7.45 0.04 11.91
C THR A 134 7.24 -1.47 12.00
N ASP A 135 6.03 -1.92 12.33
CA ASP A 135 5.66 -3.33 12.45
C ASP A 135 4.44 -3.65 11.55
N PRO A 136 4.65 -3.78 10.23
CA PRO A 136 3.58 -4.04 9.28
C PRO A 136 2.89 -5.39 9.50
N TYR A 137 3.57 -6.36 10.12
CA TYR A 137 2.98 -7.68 10.38
C TYR A 137 1.97 -7.65 11.52
N ALA A 138 2.19 -6.79 12.53
CA ALA A 138 1.25 -6.62 13.62
C ALA A 138 0.07 -5.71 13.26
N ASP A 139 0.31 -4.69 12.44
CA ASP A 139 -0.69 -3.64 12.16
C ASP A 139 -1.62 -3.95 10.98
N PHE A 140 -1.21 -4.81 10.05
CA PHE A 140 -2.09 -5.29 8.99
C PHE A 140 -2.58 -6.69 9.28
N ASP A 141 -3.90 -6.85 9.34
CA ASP A 141 -4.53 -8.15 9.22
C ASP A 141 -4.54 -8.55 7.73
N VAL A 142 -3.50 -9.25 7.29
CA VAL A 142 -3.39 -9.74 5.92
C VAL A 142 -3.98 -11.14 5.90
N SER A 143 -5.19 -11.28 5.38
CA SER A 143 -5.75 -12.61 5.12
C SER A 143 -4.89 -13.30 4.06
N GLU A 144 -4.24 -14.40 4.45
CA GLU A 144 -3.44 -15.20 3.53
C GLU A 144 -4.32 -15.97 2.53
N GLN A 145 -5.61 -16.11 2.81
CA GLN A 145 -6.54 -16.88 1.99
C GLN A 145 -7.48 -15.97 1.21
N LYS A 146 -7.50 -16.19 -0.12
CA LYS A 146 -8.62 -15.76 -0.96
C LYS A 146 -9.87 -16.54 -0.57
N PHE A 147 -11.03 -16.06 -0.99
CA PHE A 147 -12.29 -16.77 -0.86
C PHE A 147 -12.17 -18.19 -1.41
N GLN A 148 -12.35 -19.14 -0.50
CA GLN A 148 -12.33 -20.57 -0.75
C GLN A 148 -13.51 -21.20 -0.02
N VAL A 149 -13.95 -22.34 -0.55
CA VAL A 149 -14.91 -23.18 0.14
C VAL A 149 -14.13 -24.31 0.77
N GLU A 150 -14.31 -24.52 2.06
CA GLU A 150 -13.58 -25.55 2.81
C GLU A 150 -14.55 -26.50 3.51
N ASP A 151 -14.18 -27.77 3.67
CA ASP A 151 -14.91 -28.71 4.52
C ASP A 151 -14.49 -28.63 5.99
N SER A 152 -15.04 -29.50 6.85
CA SER A 152 -14.70 -29.56 8.27
C SER A 152 -13.24 -29.94 8.55
N ASP A 153 -12.58 -30.56 7.58
CA ASP A 153 -11.19 -30.99 7.67
C ASP A 153 -10.22 -29.93 7.09
N GLY A 154 -10.75 -28.81 6.59
CA GLY A 154 -9.98 -27.73 5.95
C GLY A 154 -9.58 -28.03 4.50
N CYS A 155 -10.19 -29.02 3.86
CA CYS A 155 -9.92 -29.31 2.45
C CYS A 155 -10.67 -28.31 1.57
N VAL A 156 -9.95 -27.70 0.61
CA VAL A 156 -10.55 -26.77 -0.35
C VAL A 156 -11.38 -27.54 -1.38
N LEU A 157 -12.64 -27.14 -1.50
CA LEU A 157 -13.63 -27.70 -2.42
C LEU A 157 -13.99 -26.69 -3.52
N ASP A 158 -14.48 -27.20 -4.65
CA ASP A 158 -14.97 -26.40 -5.76
C ASP A 158 -16.48 -26.14 -5.70
N TYR A 159 -17.19 -26.69 -4.70
CA TYR A 159 -18.62 -26.50 -4.48
C TYR A 159 -18.93 -26.10 -3.04
N VAL A 160 -20.05 -25.40 -2.83
CA VAL A 160 -20.70 -25.23 -1.51
C VAL A 160 -21.84 -26.21 -1.32
N ASP A 161 -22.02 -26.67 -0.07
CA ASP A 161 -23.12 -27.48 0.44
C ASP A 161 -23.64 -26.86 1.75
N ASP A 162 -24.88 -27.16 2.15
CA ASP A 162 -25.46 -26.64 3.39
C ASP A 162 -24.88 -27.30 4.66
N SER A 163 -24.38 -28.53 4.55
CA SER A 163 -24.06 -29.35 5.73
C SER A 163 -22.57 -29.57 5.99
N THR A 164 -21.74 -29.45 4.95
CA THR A 164 -20.33 -29.87 5.02
C THR A 164 -19.33 -28.76 4.73
N THR A 165 -19.76 -27.61 4.19
CA THR A 165 -18.84 -26.57 3.74
C THR A 165 -18.96 -25.25 4.48
N THR A 166 -17.85 -24.52 4.53
CA THR A 166 -17.77 -23.12 4.98
C THR A 166 -17.25 -22.26 3.82
N PRO A 167 -18.01 -21.25 3.35
CA PRO A 167 -19.39 -20.96 3.73
C PRO A 167 -20.37 -22.07 3.28
N SER A 168 -21.54 -22.11 3.91
CA SER A 168 -22.62 -23.03 3.50
C SER A 168 -23.31 -22.56 2.22
N TYR A 169 -24.06 -23.45 1.56
CA TYR A 169 -24.90 -23.12 0.40
C TYR A 169 -25.80 -21.90 0.69
N THR A 170 -26.51 -21.90 1.82
CA THR A 170 -27.40 -20.79 2.22
C THR A 170 -26.64 -19.48 2.40
N THR A 171 -25.44 -19.52 2.98
CA THR A 171 -24.60 -18.33 3.17
C THR A 171 -24.09 -17.79 1.83
N TYR A 172 -23.55 -18.67 0.97
CA TYR A 172 -23.00 -18.27 -0.33
C TYR A 172 -24.07 -17.71 -1.26
N THR A 173 -25.23 -18.35 -1.36
CA THR A 173 -26.35 -17.83 -2.17
C THR A 173 -26.90 -16.51 -1.62
N GLY A 174 -26.81 -16.30 -0.30
CA GLY A 174 -27.01 -15.00 0.33
C GLY A 174 -26.02 -13.94 -0.15
N TYR A 175 -24.73 -14.27 -0.26
CA TYR A 175 -23.70 -13.37 -0.82
C TYR A 175 -23.99 -13.00 -2.27
N VAL A 176 -24.36 -13.98 -3.10
CA VAL A 176 -24.73 -13.75 -4.51
C VAL A 176 -25.92 -12.80 -4.59
N SER A 177 -26.99 -13.05 -3.82
CA SER A 177 -28.21 -12.23 -3.83
C SER A 177 -27.98 -10.81 -3.32
N ALA A 178 -27.10 -10.64 -2.32
CA ALA A 178 -26.73 -9.33 -1.78
C ALA A 178 -25.69 -8.58 -2.64
N GLY A 179 -25.03 -9.26 -3.58
CA GLY A 179 -23.89 -8.71 -4.31
C GLY A 179 -22.68 -8.44 -3.41
N THR A 180 -22.48 -9.28 -2.38
CA THR A 180 -21.38 -9.19 -1.43
C THR A 180 -20.04 -9.27 -2.17
N MET A 181 -19.10 -8.42 -1.77
CA MET A 181 -17.71 -8.47 -2.24
C MET A 181 -16.99 -9.60 -1.52
N ILE A 182 -16.36 -10.49 -2.29
CA ILE A 182 -15.51 -11.58 -1.80
C ILE A 182 -14.07 -11.35 -2.25
N ASP A 183 -13.12 -11.76 -1.42
CA ASP A 183 -11.70 -11.67 -1.73
C ASP A 183 -11.34 -12.70 -2.83
N VAL A 184 -11.01 -12.24 -4.04
CA VAL A 184 -10.77 -13.10 -5.20
C VAL A 184 -9.30 -13.50 -5.38
N ALA A 185 -8.40 -12.84 -4.64
CA ALA A 185 -6.98 -13.17 -4.59
C ALA A 185 -6.40 -12.90 -3.20
N HIS A 186 -5.20 -13.42 -2.95
CA HIS A 186 -4.49 -13.17 -1.71
C HIS A 186 -4.19 -11.68 -1.61
N GLN A 187 -4.31 -11.15 -0.40
CA GLN A 187 -3.95 -9.77 -0.13
C GLN A 187 -2.43 -9.62 -0.26
N THR A 188 -1.98 -8.46 -0.77
CA THR A 188 -0.54 -8.16 -0.88
C THR A 188 -0.18 -7.02 0.05
N LEU A 189 0.96 -7.12 0.72
CA LEU A 189 1.51 -6.06 1.55
C LEU A 189 2.86 -5.62 0.99
N GLU A 190 2.98 -4.34 0.64
CA GLU A 190 4.18 -3.79 0.02
C GLU A 190 4.60 -2.48 0.70
N ARG A 191 5.90 -2.17 0.65
CA ARG A 191 6.42 -0.89 1.11
C ARG A 191 6.17 0.17 0.05
N TYR A 192 5.48 1.25 0.41
CA TYR A 192 5.22 2.39 -0.48
C TYR A 192 6.37 3.41 -0.42
N ALA A 193 6.70 3.92 0.76
CA ALA A 193 7.80 4.86 0.96
C ALA A 193 8.21 4.89 2.44
N GLY A 194 9.51 4.72 2.75
CA GLY A 194 9.97 4.69 4.14
C GLY A 194 9.20 3.64 4.95
N ASN A 195 8.60 4.03 6.07
CA ASN A 195 7.74 3.17 6.89
C ASN A 195 6.24 3.30 6.56
N ILE A 196 5.90 3.83 5.39
CA ILE A 196 4.54 3.80 4.85
C ILE A 196 4.37 2.54 4.01
N TRP A 197 3.40 1.73 4.39
CA TRP A 197 3.06 0.46 3.77
C TRP A 197 1.70 0.55 3.08
N VAL A 198 1.51 -0.28 2.06
CA VAL A 198 0.24 -0.44 1.34
C VAL A 198 -0.20 -1.89 1.38
N ARG A 199 -1.42 -2.13 1.88
CA ARG A 199 -2.16 -3.38 1.68
C ARG A 199 -3.04 -3.24 0.45
N ARG A 200 -3.06 -4.26 -0.40
CA ARG A 200 -4.02 -4.37 -1.51
C ARG A 200 -4.94 -5.56 -1.27
N THR A 201 -6.24 -5.27 -1.31
CA THR A 201 -7.30 -6.27 -1.22
C THR A 201 -8.00 -6.36 -2.57
N TYR A 202 -8.13 -7.57 -3.09
CA TYR A 202 -8.68 -7.84 -4.41
C TYR A 202 -10.06 -8.43 -4.25
N GLU A 203 -11.08 -7.68 -4.64
CA GLU A 203 -12.46 -8.05 -4.38
C GLU A 203 -13.27 -8.16 -5.67
N SER A 204 -14.21 -9.09 -5.73
CA SER A 204 -15.25 -9.08 -6.76
C SER A 204 -16.58 -9.48 -6.16
N LYS A 205 -17.68 -9.14 -6.85
CA LYS A 205 -19.02 -9.53 -6.39
C LYS A 205 -19.18 -11.04 -6.53
N ALA A 206 -19.72 -11.69 -5.52
CA ALA A 206 -20.12 -13.10 -5.60
C ALA A 206 -21.08 -13.36 -6.78
N GLN A 207 -21.02 -14.56 -7.37
CA GLN A 207 -21.81 -14.97 -8.55
C GLN A 207 -22.40 -16.38 -8.43
#